data_AF-A0AA36D4X4-F1
#
_entry.id   AF-A0AA36D4X4-F1
#
_cell.length_a   1.000
_cell.length_b   1.000
_cell.length_c   1.000
_cell.angle_alpha   90.00
_cell.angle_beta   90.00
_cell.angle_gamma   90.00
#
_symmetry.space_group_name_H-M   'P 1'
#
loop_
_entity.id
_entity.type
_entity.pdbx_description
1 polymer ?
#
loop_
_entity_poly.entity_id
_entity_poly.type
_entity_poly.pdbx_seq_one_letter_code
_entity_poly.pdbx_strand_id
1 'polypeptide(L)'
;MDFVLLAHHSKLEVAQGHGVFVVDEANTLQTVLQKPTPAELLAYPGAKLKDDCYLTDSAYWINWDIGKKLTEEYAAKRPIQCELCCYSDFMRPLGKTPDLRYLDEAPGEKGSWQQFYASTFKGSRVGLMIQGTNTFFHFGTSNEYFQHCAPGSEFYKKFIKGSSTREHLEFYCSIDPKTVIGYGSILFDVVIESPVEVPEDILIFTLPVDDGYITALFPVSVDIKNTTSWGLHPLHSNSLWSAPLFPMRATRFESIRATLQLWNSDGHQDIPEKLYSISEAISACEVAKLVKHRLEFEGQ
;
A
#
# COMPACT_ATOMS: atom_id res chain seq x y z
N MET A 1 6.21 -9.41 28.31
CA MET A 1 6.21 -9.87 26.92
C MET A 1 7.24 -9.07 26.16
N ASP A 2 7.90 -9.71 25.21
CA ASP A 2 8.97 -9.09 24.42
C ASP A 2 8.45 -8.71 23.03
N PHE A 3 7.55 -9.54 22.48
CA PHE A 3 6.74 -9.22 21.31
C PHE A 3 5.25 -9.40 21.61
N VAL A 4 4.43 -8.57 20.99
CA VAL A 4 2.98 -8.81 20.84
C VAL A 4 2.66 -8.72 19.35
N LEU A 5 2.25 -9.84 18.76
CA LEU A 5 1.92 -9.94 17.34
C LEU A 5 0.40 -9.85 17.18
N LEU A 6 -0.07 -8.98 16.28
CA LEU A 6 -1.49 -8.93 15.92
C LEU A 6 -1.68 -9.83 14.71
N ALA A 7 -2.65 -10.73 14.83
CA ALA A 7 -2.96 -11.71 13.81
C ALA A 7 -4.40 -11.59 13.35
N HIS A 8 -4.67 -11.94 12.10
CA HIS A 8 -6.02 -12.02 11.57
C HIS A 8 -6.26 -13.35 10.89
N HIS A 9 -7.53 -13.78 10.91
CA HIS A 9 -7.97 -14.88 10.07
C HIS A 9 -7.99 -14.43 8.61
N SER A 10 -7.34 -15.17 7.73
CA SER A 10 -7.31 -14.89 6.31
C SER A 10 -7.46 -16.16 5.46
N LYS A 11 -7.81 -15.95 4.19
CA LYS A 11 -7.85 -17.00 3.17
C LYS A 11 -6.44 -17.30 2.65
N LEU A 12 -6.32 -18.39 1.88
CA LEU A 12 -5.07 -18.82 1.27
C LEU A 12 -4.42 -17.73 0.41
N GLU A 13 -5.20 -16.99 -0.39
CA GLU A 13 -4.66 -15.99 -1.31
C GLU A 13 -3.92 -14.87 -0.55
N VAL A 14 -4.47 -14.44 0.59
CA VAL A 14 -3.84 -13.46 1.48
C VAL A 14 -2.64 -14.08 2.19
N ALA A 15 -2.75 -15.32 2.66
CA ALA A 15 -1.68 -16.02 3.37
C ALA A 15 -0.39 -16.12 2.54
N GLN A 16 -0.50 -16.30 1.22
CA GLN A 16 0.66 -16.33 0.32
C GLN A 16 1.33 -14.96 0.13
N GLY A 17 0.60 -13.86 0.36
CA GLY A 17 1.12 -12.50 0.27
C GLY A 17 1.72 -11.97 1.57
N HIS A 18 1.52 -12.68 2.68
CA HIS A 18 1.75 -12.22 4.05
C HIS A 18 2.61 -13.18 4.88
N GLY A 19 3.02 -12.74 6.06
CA GLY A 19 3.56 -13.61 7.10
C GLY A 19 2.43 -14.48 7.70
N VAL A 20 2.69 -15.76 7.91
CA VAL A 20 1.74 -16.73 8.48
C VAL A 20 2.29 -17.27 9.79
N PHE A 21 1.50 -17.10 10.86
CA PHE A 21 1.79 -17.64 12.17
C PHE A 21 1.36 -19.10 12.26
N VAL A 22 2.33 -19.99 12.46
CA VAL A 22 2.08 -21.40 12.72
C VAL A 22 1.92 -21.57 14.22
N VAL A 23 0.77 -22.08 14.66
CA VAL A 23 0.43 -22.21 16.08
C VAL A 23 0.10 -23.65 16.47
N ASP A 24 0.30 -23.98 17.74
CA ASP A 24 -0.21 -25.23 18.32
C ASP A 24 -1.68 -25.11 18.74
N GLU A 25 -2.27 -26.20 19.25
CA GLU A 25 -3.67 -26.22 19.71
C GLU A 25 -3.96 -25.23 20.86
N ALA A 26 -2.92 -24.79 21.58
CA ALA A 26 -3.02 -23.78 22.63
C ALA A 26 -2.82 -22.35 22.10
N ASN A 27 -2.82 -22.14 20.79
CA ASN A 27 -2.50 -20.88 20.11
C ASN A 27 -1.11 -20.33 20.46
N THR A 28 -0.17 -21.20 20.83
CA THR A 28 1.22 -20.78 21.06
C THR A 28 1.98 -20.77 19.74
N LEU A 29 2.66 -19.66 19.46
CA LEU A 29 3.47 -19.50 18.24
C LEU A 29 4.62 -20.52 18.19
N GLN A 30 4.60 -21.36 17.15
CA GLN A 30 5.68 -22.30 16.86
C GLN A 30 6.71 -21.68 15.92
N THR A 31 6.28 -21.10 14.81
CA THR A 31 7.15 -20.45 13.83
C THR A 31 6.37 -19.43 13.01
N VAL A 32 7.08 -18.59 12.25
CA VAL A 32 6.49 -17.66 11.29
C VAL A 32 7.01 -17.99 9.89
N LEU A 33 6.10 -18.20 8.95
CA LEU A 33 6.41 -18.38 7.53
C LEU A 33 6.22 -17.05 6.80
N GLN A 34 7.19 -16.60 6.01
CA GLN A 34 7.06 -15.32 5.29
C GLN A 34 6.70 -15.56 3.83
N LYS A 35 5.52 -15.10 3.41
CA LYS A 35 4.98 -15.27 2.05
C LYS A 35 5.08 -16.72 1.55
N PRO A 36 4.58 -17.70 2.34
CA PRO A 36 4.76 -19.10 2.02
C PRO A 36 4.01 -19.52 0.76
N THR A 37 4.58 -20.50 0.07
CA THR A 37 3.89 -21.26 -0.97
C THR A 37 2.83 -22.19 -0.36
N PRO A 38 1.84 -22.67 -1.15
CA PRO A 38 0.87 -23.65 -0.66
C PRO A 38 1.52 -24.95 -0.16
N ALA A 39 2.62 -25.37 -0.79
CA ALA A 39 3.37 -26.55 -0.39
C ALA A 39 4.03 -26.36 0.99
N GLU A 40 4.61 -25.19 1.26
CA GLU A 40 5.15 -24.85 2.58
C GLU A 40 4.04 -24.82 3.62
N LEU A 41 2.89 -24.20 3.34
CA LEU A 41 1.76 -24.19 4.28
C LEU A 41 1.30 -25.60 4.66
N LEU A 42 1.28 -26.54 3.71
CA LEU A 42 0.92 -27.94 3.97
C LEU A 42 1.98 -28.70 4.78
N ALA A 43 3.25 -28.29 4.70
CA ALA A 43 4.34 -28.94 5.41
C ALA A 43 4.35 -28.63 6.92
N TYR A 44 3.63 -27.60 7.38
CA TYR A 44 3.57 -27.21 8.79
C TYR A 44 2.19 -27.52 9.40
N PRO A 45 2.09 -28.57 10.24
CA PRO A 45 0.92 -28.76 11.10
C PRO A 45 0.71 -27.49 11.96
N GLY A 46 -0.49 -26.91 11.90
CA GLY A 46 -0.81 -25.67 12.61
C GLY A 46 -0.65 -24.39 11.80
N ALA A 47 -0.23 -24.47 10.53
CA ALA A 47 -0.30 -23.33 9.61
C ALA A 47 -1.75 -23.06 9.18
N LYS A 48 -2.51 -24.14 8.91
CA LYS A 48 -3.92 -24.10 8.54
C LYS A 48 -4.79 -24.45 9.77
N LEU A 49 -5.72 -23.56 10.10
CA LEU A 49 -6.69 -23.74 11.18
C LEU A 49 -7.91 -24.57 10.73
N LYS A 50 -8.77 -24.96 11.69
CA LYS A 50 -9.90 -25.87 11.48
C LYS A 50 -10.94 -25.35 10.47
N ASP A 51 -11.08 -24.04 10.30
CA ASP A 51 -12.07 -23.40 9.41
C ASP A 51 -11.51 -23.06 8.02
N ASP A 52 -10.48 -23.78 7.56
CA ASP A 52 -9.81 -23.51 6.28
C ASP A 52 -9.23 -22.08 6.20
N CYS A 53 -8.74 -21.58 7.34
CA CYS A 53 -8.19 -20.23 7.48
C CYS A 53 -6.76 -20.27 8.02
N TYR A 54 -6.05 -19.16 7.82
CA TYR A 54 -4.67 -18.95 8.23
C TYR A 54 -4.61 -17.76 9.19
N LEU A 55 -3.63 -17.76 10.11
CA LEU A 55 -3.33 -16.59 10.92
C LEU A 55 -2.24 -15.77 10.24
N THR A 56 -2.63 -14.65 9.63
CA THR A 56 -1.70 -13.75 8.95
C THR A 56 -1.29 -12.58 9.83
N ASP A 57 -0.10 -12.06 9.55
CA ASP A 57 0.49 -10.92 10.22
C ASP A 57 -0.22 -9.60 9.88
N SER A 58 -0.17 -8.69 10.86
CA SER A 58 -0.59 -7.30 10.75
C SER A 58 0.42 -6.47 11.55
N ALA A 59 0.00 -5.58 12.42
CA ALA A 59 0.94 -4.86 13.27
C ALA A 59 1.59 -5.77 14.33
N TYR A 60 2.73 -5.34 14.85
CA TYR A 60 3.31 -5.92 16.04
C TYR A 60 3.94 -4.84 16.92
N TRP A 61 4.06 -5.18 18.20
CA TRP A 61 4.75 -4.36 19.18
C TRP A 61 5.99 -5.11 19.67
N ILE A 62 7.08 -4.37 19.88
CA ILE A 62 8.32 -4.84 20.49
C ILE A 62 8.58 -4.06 21.76
N ASN A 63 9.14 -4.73 22.76
CA ASN A 63 9.47 -4.06 24.01
C ASN A 63 10.68 -3.13 23.87
N TRP A 64 10.84 -2.26 24.88
CA TRP A 64 11.91 -1.27 24.90
C TRP A 64 13.30 -1.87 25.01
N ASP A 65 13.47 -2.99 25.72
CA ASP A 65 14.77 -3.65 25.89
C ASP A 65 15.31 -4.16 24.55
N ILE A 66 14.43 -4.72 23.71
CA ILE A 66 14.77 -5.08 22.33
C ILE A 66 15.08 -3.83 21.52
N GLY A 67 14.22 -2.81 21.57
CA GLY A 67 14.45 -1.55 20.84
C GLY A 67 15.80 -0.90 21.16
N LYS A 68 16.24 -0.98 22.42
CA LYS A 68 17.57 -0.52 22.85
C LYS A 68 18.70 -1.31 22.19
N LYS A 69 18.64 -2.65 22.19
CA LYS A 69 19.64 -3.51 21.51
C LYS A 69 19.72 -3.19 20.01
N LEU A 70 18.58 -3.00 19.36
CA LEU A 70 18.52 -2.63 17.93
C LEU A 70 19.20 -1.29 17.66
N THR A 71 18.97 -0.31 18.53
CA THR A 71 19.55 1.04 18.41
C THR A 71 21.06 1.04 18.64
N GLU A 72 21.53 0.27 19.62
CA GLU A 72 22.96 0.09 19.91
C GLU A 72 23.68 -0.56 18.71
N GLU A 73 23.10 -1.61 18.14
CA GLU A 73 23.67 -2.29 16.97
C GLU A 73 23.68 -1.37 15.74
N TYR A 74 22.60 -0.63 15.50
CA TYR A 74 22.54 0.36 14.43
C TYR A 74 23.62 1.44 14.60
N ALA A 75 23.82 1.96 15.81
CA ALA A 75 24.85 2.95 16.07
C ALA A 75 26.27 2.43 15.75
N ALA A 76 26.52 1.13 15.97
CA ALA A 76 27.80 0.49 15.69
C ALA A 76 28.02 0.17 14.19
N LYS A 77 26.95 -0.13 13.45
CA LYS A 77 27.03 -0.62 12.05
C LYS A 77 26.59 0.39 10.99
N ARG A 78 26.09 1.57 11.36
CA ARG A 78 25.62 2.58 10.40
C ARG A 78 26.75 3.11 9.49
N PRO A 79 26.44 3.51 8.23
CA PRO A 79 25.12 3.44 7.59
C PRO A 79 24.81 2.03 7.07
N ILE A 80 23.53 1.64 7.10
CA ILE A 80 23.05 0.38 6.51
C ILE A 80 23.06 0.54 4.98
N GLN A 81 23.68 -0.38 4.24
CA GLN A 81 23.78 -0.34 2.77
C GLN A 81 23.00 -1.46 2.07
N CYS A 82 22.18 -2.19 2.80
CA CYS A 82 21.33 -3.26 2.28
C CYS A 82 19.85 -3.04 2.62
N GLU A 83 18.96 -3.65 1.84
CA GLU A 83 17.53 -3.66 2.13
C GLU A 83 17.21 -4.65 3.25
N LEU A 84 16.66 -4.12 4.34
CA LEU A 84 16.15 -4.86 5.49
C LEU A 84 14.64 -4.68 5.58
N CYS A 85 13.93 -5.72 5.99
CA CYS A 85 12.48 -5.72 6.11
C CYS A 85 12.07 -6.20 7.50
N CYS A 86 11.45 -5.29 8.26
CA CYS A 86 10.92 -5.52 9.60
C CYS A 86 10.06 -6.80 9.71
N TYR A 87 9.24 -7.09 8.70
CA TYR A 87 8.38 -8.28 8.71
C TYR A 87 9.18 -9.56 8.48
N SER A 88 9.93 -9.65 7.37
CA SER A 88 10.66 -10.89 7.05
C SER A 88 11.82 -11.15 8.00
N ASP A 89 12.52 -10.10 8.43
CA ASP A 89 13.75 -10.25 9.21
C ASP A 89 13.47 -10.33 10.72
N PHE A 90 12.40 -9.69 11.24
CA PHE A 90 12.12 -9.76 12.68
C PHE A 90 11.18 -10.88 13.05
N MET A 91 10.25 -11.27 12.18
CA MET A 91 9.24 -12.28 12.55
C MET A 91 9.73 -13.71 12.42
N ARG A 92 10.53 -14.05 11.38
CA ARG A 92 11.03 -15.42 11.16
C ARG A 92 11.82 -16.01 12.35
N PRO A 93 12.60 -15.22 13.11
CA PRO A 93 13.24 -15.69 14.34
C PRO A 93 12.31 -16.03 15.52
N LEU A 94 11.02 -15.68 15.44
CA LEU A 94 10.08 -15.80 16.55
C LEU A 94 9.43 -17.19 16.60
N GLY A 95 8.95 -17.54 17.80
CA GLY A 95 8.27 -18.80 18.08
C GLY A 95 9.14 -19.80 18.84
N LYS A 96 8.54 -20.94 19.20
CA LYS A 96 9.24 -22.02 19.91
C LYS A 96 10.26 -22.75 19.05
N THR A 97 9.98 -22.90 17.76
CA THR A 97 10.76 -23.65 16.78
C THR A 97 10.88 -22.85 15.48
N PRO A 98 11.53 -21.67 15.50
CA PRO A 98 11.64 -20.82 14.32
C PRO A 98 12.38 -21.53 13.18
N ASP A 99 11.94 -21.30 11.95
CA ASP A 99 12.65 -21.78 10.76
C ASP A 99 13.74 -20.79 10.36
N LEU A 100 14.99 -21.16 10.62
CA LEU A 100 16.16 -20.30 10.40
C LEU A 100 16.97 -20.66 9.15
N ARG A 101 16.46 -21.56 8.29
CA ARG A 101 17.17 -21.97 7.05
C ARG A 101 17.52 -20.79 6.14
N TYR A 102 16.70 -19.73 6.16
CA TYR A 102 16.93 -18.52 5.39
C TYR A 102 18.23 -17.78 5.74
N LEU A 103 18.81 -18.03 6.92
CA LEU A 103 20.07 -17.41 7.33
C LEU A 103 21.25 -17.87 6.49
N ASP A 104 21.15 -19.05 5.87
CA ASP A 104 22.20 -19.60 4.99
C ASP A 104 22.13 -19.01 3.57
N GLU A 105 21.03 -18.35 3.22
CA GLU A 105 20.74 -17.86 1.87
C GLU A 105 21.23 -16.43 1.62
N ALA A 106 21.48 -15.65 2.67
CA ALA A 106 21.81 -14.22 2.57
C ALA A 106 23.31 -13.95 2.79
N PRO A 107 24.10 -13.66 1.73
CA PRO A 107 25.49 -13.27 1.89
C PRO A 107 25.63 -11.80 2.33
N GLY A 108 26.83 -11.44 2.78
CA GLY A 108 27.24 -10.05 3.00
C GLY A 108 26.56 -9.36 4.20
N GLU A 109 26.34 -8.05 4.08
CA GLU A 109 25.81 -7.21 5.16
C GLU A 109 24.43 -7.67 5.62
N LYS A 110 23.54 -8.03 4.68
CA LYS A 110 22.19 -8.53 4.98
C LYS A 110 22.22 -9.78 5.85
N GLY A 111 23.08 -10.75 5.51
CA GLY A 111 23.28 -11.94 6.32
C GLY A 111 23.73 -11.63 7.74
N SER A 112 24.65 -10.67 7.90
CA SER A 112 25.10 -10.21 9.22
C SER A 112 23.96 -9.62 10.06
N TRP A 113 23.10 -8.81 9.44
CA TRP A 113 21.90 -8.27 10.09
C TRP A 113 20.90 -9.35 10.46
N GLN A 114 20.61 -10.28 9.55
CA GLN A 114 19.69 -11.37 9.81
C GLN A 114 20.17 -12.30 10.94
N GLN A 115 21.48 -12.58 11.02
CA GLN A 115 22.07 -13.32 12.15
C GLN A 115 21.95 -12.55 13.47
N PHE A 116 22.16 -11.22 13.43
CA PHE A 116 21.96 -10.37 14.59
C PHE A 116 20.50 -10.40 15.07
N TYR A 117 19.52 -10.27 14.17
CA TYR A 117 18.11 -10.36 14.52
C TYR A 117 17.75 -11.75 15.06
N ALA A 118 18.19 -12.81 14.40
CA ALA A 118 17.97 -14.17 14.86
C ALA A 118 18.52 -14.41 16.27
N SER A 119 19.75 -13.98 16.54
CA SER A 119 20.34 -14.12 17.89
C SER A 119 19.65 -13.25 18.94
N THR A 120 19.22 -12.04 18.56
CA THR A 120 18.56 -11.09 19.47
C THR A 120 17.15 -11.53 19.83
N PHE A 121 16.41 -12.11 18.89
CA PHE A 121 14.99 -12.43 19.05
C PHE A 121 14.73 -13.88 19.47
N LYS A 122 15.71 -14.78 19.30
CA LYS A 122 15.60 -16.18 19.71
C LYS A 122 15.20 -16.31 21.18
N GLY A 123 14.14 -17.07 21.43
CA GLY A 123 13.62 -17.32 22.79
C GLY A 123 12.84 -16.14 23.39
N SER A 124 12.52 -15.11 22.61
CA SER A 124 11.65 -14.02 23.06
C SER A 124 10.29 -14.53 23.51
N ARG A 125 9.72 -13.91 24.54
CA ARG A 125 8.35 -14.17 24.97
C ARG A 125 7.40 -13.45 24.02
N VAL A 126 6.69 -14.24 23.21
CA VAL A 126 5.76 -13.73 22.21
C VAL A 126 4.32 -13.93 22.68
N GLY A 127 3.56 -12.84 22.72
CA GLY A 127 2.11 -12.88 22.81
C GLY A 127 1.48 -12.80 21.42
N LEU A 128 0.47 -13.63 21.16
CA LEU A 128 -0.30 -13.59 19.92
C LEU A 128 -1.70 -13.05 20.22
N MET A 129 -2.07 -11.94 19.61
CA MET A 129 -3.39 -11.33 19.72
C MET A 129 -4.15 -11.56 18.42
N ILE A 130 -4.99 -12.59 18.40
CA ILE A 130 -5.86 -12.90 17.27
C ILE A 130 -7.03 -11.92 17.29
N GLN A 131 -7.11 -11.10 16.26
CA GLN A 131 -8.20 -10.14 16.12
C GLN A 131 -9.49 -10.83 15.66
N GLY A 132 -10.61 -10.20 16.00
CA GLY A 132 -11.94 -10.69 15.64
C GLY A 132 -12.19 -10.75 14.13
N THR A 133 -13.33 -11.29 13.75
CA THR A 133 -13.76 -11.29 12.35
C THR A 133 -14.01 -9.87 11.85
N ASN A 134 -13.76 -9.65 10.55
CA ASN A 134 -13.99 -8.37 9.87
C ASN A 134 -13.20 -7.20 10.50
N THR A 135 -11.99 -7.43 11.02
CA THR A 135 -11.07 -6.39 11.50
C THR A 135 -9.89 -6.15 10.56
N PHE A 136 -9.71 -7.02 9.56
CA PHE A 136 -8.69 -6.89 8.52
C PHE A 136 -9.34 -6.57 7.19
N PHE A 137 -8.83 -5.55 6.52
CA PHE A 137 -9.21 -5.18 5.17
C PHE A 137 -7.91 -4.95 4.39
N HIS A 138 -7.62 -5.87 3.47
CA HIS A 138 -6.46 -5.73 2.60
C HIS A 138 -6.79 -4.71 1.49
N PHE A 139 -5.94 -3.69 1.36
CA PHE A 139 -6.05 -2.64 0.35
C PHE A 139 -4.81 -2.67 -0.55
N GLY A 140 -4.53 -3.82 -1.15
CA GLY A 140 -3.38 -4.03 -2.03
C GLY A 140 -3.59 -3.45 -3.43
N THR A 141 -4.85 -3.30 -3.86
CA THR A 141 -5.19 -2.68 -5.15
C THR A 141 -6.33 -1.68 -4.98
N SER A 142 -6.43 -0.73 -5.93
CA SER A 142 -7.57 0.18 -6.01
C SER A 142 -8.88 -0.60 -6.08
N ASN A 143 -8.97 -1.64 -6.92
CA ASN A 143 -10.16 -2.50 -7.01
C ASN A 143 -10.56 -3.14 -5.66
N GLU A 144 -9.59 -3.61 -4.85
CA GLU A 144 -9.89 -4.10 -3.50
C GLU A 144 -10.48 -3.00 -2.62
N TYR A 145 -9.97 -1.78 -2.70
CA TYR A 145 -10.56 -0.63 -2.01
C TYR A 145 -12.02 -0.41 -2.40
N PHE A 146 -12.38 -0.47 -3.68
CA PHE A 146 -13.77 -0.33 -4.13
C PHE A 146 -14.65 -1.49 -3.66
N GLN A 147 -14.15 -2.72 -3.69
CA GLN A 147 -14.88 -3.86 -3.16
C GLN A 147 -15.15 -3.70 -1.65
N HIS A 148 -14.20 -3.15 -0.90
CA HIS A 148 -14.41 -2.77 0.50
C HIS A 148 -15.36 -1.57 0.63
N CYS A 149 -15.37 -0.63 -0.30
CA CYS A 149 -16.30 0.51 -0.24
C CYS A 149 -17.69 0.19 -0.80
N ALA A 150 -17.89 -0.96 -1.45
CA ALA A 150 -19.15 -1.31 -2.08
C ALA A 150 -20.28 -1.48 -1.04
N PRO A 151 -21.50 -1.00 -1.35
CA PRO A 151 -22.66 -1.19 -0.48
C PRO A 151 -22.84 -2.66 -0.09
N GLY A 152 -22.90 -2.94 1.22
CA GLY A 152 -23.09 -4.29 1.75
C GLY A 152 -21.81 -5.05 2.10
N SER A 153 -20.63 -4.52 1.77
CA SER A 153 -19.38 -5.04 2.33
C SER A 153 -19.29 -4.78 3.85
N GLU A 154 -18.41 -5.50 4.54
CA GLU A 154 -18.19 -5.30 5.98
C GLU A 154 -17.49 -3.98 6.29
N PHE A 155 -16.57 -3.55 5.43
CA PHE A 155 -15.90 -2.26 5.58
C PHE A 155 -16.89 -1.12 5.40
N TYR A 156 -17.75 -1.18 4.37
CA TYR A 156 -18.80 -0.20 4.13
C TYR A 156 -19.75 -0.08 5.33
N LYS A 157 -20.26 -1.22 5.83
CA LYS A 157 -21.18 -1.24 6.98
C LYS A 157 -20.60 -0.61 8.25
N LYS A 158 -19.29 -0.78 8.46
CA LYS A 158 -18.61 -0.34 9.70
C LYS A 158 -18.11 1.10 9.63
N PHE A 159 -17.56 1.52 8.49
CA PHE A 159 -16.81 2.77 8.40
C PHE A 159 -17.44 3.81 7.48
N ILE A 160 -18.26 3.37 6.51
CA ILE A 160 -18.82 4.27 5.49
C ILE A 160 -20.31 4.53 5.72
N LYS A 161 -21.03 3.59 6.34
CA LYS A 161 -22.46 3.70 6.62
C LYS A 161 -22.78 4.99 7.39
N GLY A 162 -23.25 6.00 6.67
CA GLY A 162 -23.47 7.35 7.18
C GLY A 162 -23.00 8.47 6.24
N SER A 163 -22.06 8.19 5.32
CA SER A 163 -21.78 9.11 4.21
C SER A 163 -22.86 8.98 3.15
N SER A 164 -23.38 10.11 2.68
CA SER A 164 -24.37 10.14 1.60
C SER A 164 -23.82 9.38 0.39
N THR A 165 -24.72 8.71 -0.32
CA THR A 165 -24.55 8.01 -1.62
C THR A 165 -23.95 8.90 -2.70
N ARG A 166 -22.73 9.42 -2.51
CA ARG A 166 -22.03 10.12 -3.58
C ARG A 166 -21.64 9.06 -4.60
N GLU A 167 -22.03 9.31 -5.84
CA GLU A 167 -21.74 8.49 -7.01
C GLU A 167 -20.22 8.39 -7.26
N HIS A 168 -19.45 9.31 -6.68
CA HIS A 168 -18.00 9.43 -6.69
C HIS A 168 -17.46 9.82 -5.31
N LEU A 169 -16.15 9.66 -5.09
CA LEU A 169 -15.49 10.08 -3.85
C LEU A 169 -14.56 11.28 -4.09
N GLU A 170 -14.61 12.25 -3.18
CA GLU A 170 -13.80 13.47 -3.23
C GLU A 170 -13.04 13.62 -1.91
N PHE A 171 -11.73 13.79 -1.98
CA PHE A 171 -10.89 14.04 -0.82
C PHE A 171 -10.04 15.29 -1.07
N TYR A 172 -10.19 16.31 -0.22
CA TYR A 172 -9.44 17.56 -0.30
C TYR A 172 -9.55 18.26 -1.67
N CYS A 173 -10.76 18.20 -2.25
CA CYS A 173 -11.05 18.74 -3.57
C CYS A 173 -11.85 20.04 -3.50
N SER A 174 -11.57 20.97 -4.42
CA SER A 174 -12.40 22.15 -4.68
C SER A 174 -12.90 22.07 -6.11
N ILE A 175 -14.21 21.93 -6.31
CA ILE A 175 -14.78 21.56 -7.60
C ILE A 175 -15.87 22.55 -8.00
N ASP A 176 -15.77 23.09 -9.22
CA ASP A 176 -16.82 23.90 -9.82
C ASP A 176 -18.13 23.10 -9.83
N PRO A 177 -19.25 23.62 -9.27
CA PRO A 177 -20.49 22.88 -9.11
C PRO A 177 -21.14 22.38 -10.41
N LYS A 178 -20.70 22.84 -11.58
CA LYS A 178 -21.18 22.37 -12.89
C LYS A 178 -20.27 21.30 -13.51
N THR A 179 -19.20 20.91 -12.82
CA THR A 179 -18.35 19.79 -13.22
C THR A 179 -19.18 18.50 -13.19
N VAL A 180 -19.07 17.71 -14.27
CA VAL A 180 -19.68 16.38 -14.32
C VAL A 180 -18.62 15.37 -13.91
N ILE A 181 -18.88 14.61 -12.85
CA ILE A 181 -17.98 13.56 -12.37
C ILE A 181 -18.64 12.22 -12.63
N GLY A 182 -17.98 11.38 -13.43
CA GLY A 182 -18.45 10.05 -13.74
C GLY A 182 -18.60 9.18 -12.49
N TYR A 183 -19.60 8.31 -12.53
CA TYR A 183 -19.87 7.32 -11.49
C TYR A 183 -18.63 6.45 -11.21
N GLY A 184 -18.40 6.10 -9.95
CA GLY A 184 -17.29 5.24 -9.51
C GLY A 184 -15.94 5.94 -9.43
N SER A 185 -15.85 7.23 -9.79
CA SER A 185 -14.58 7.96 -9.80
C SER A 185 -14.13 8.41 -8.40
N ILE A 186 -12.82 8.50 -8.20
CA ILE A 186 -12.20 9.03 -6.98
C ILE A 186 -11.24 10.15 -7.31
N LEU A 187 -11.41 11.29 -6.64
CA LEU A 187 -10.59 12.47 -6.79
C LEU A 187 -9.86 12.77 -5.47
N PHE A 188 -8.55 12.98 -5.54
CA PHE A 188 -7.70 13.41 -4.43
C PHE A 188 -6.95 14.70 -4.76
N ASP A 189 -7.04 15.70 -3.87
CA ASP A 189 -6.26 16.95 -3.96
C ASP A 189 -6.49 17.73 -5.28
N VAL A 190 -7.65 17.52 -5.91
CA VAL A 190 -8.03 18.11 -7.20
C VAL A 190 -8.65 19.49 -7.02
N VAL A 191 -8.28 20.43 -7.89
CA VAL A 191 -8.92 21.75 -7.98
C VAL A 191 -9.46 21.96 -9.39
N ILE A 192 -10.76 22.16 -9.52
CA ILE A 192 -11.47 22.41 -10.77
C ILE A 192 -12.17 23.76 -10.67
N GLU A 193 -11.64 24.76 -11.36
CA GLU A 193 -12.12 26.16 -11.28
C GLU A 193 -13.13 26.51 -12.38
N SER A 194 -13.25 25.65 -13.39
CA SER A 194 -14.29 25.77 -14.43
C SER A 194 -14.75 24.38 -14.88
N PRO A 195 -15.96 24.26 -15.44
CA PRO A 195 -16.58 22.96 -15.69
C PRO A 195 -15.72 22.08 -16.60
N VAL A 196 -15.51 20.83 -16.17
CA VAL A 196 -14.91 19.74 -16.96
C VAL A 196 -15.76 18.48 -16.83
N GLU A 197 -15.53 17.52 -17.73
CA GLU A 197 -16.11 16.18 -17.64
C GLU A 197 -15.03 15.18 -17.20
N VAL A 198 -15.23 14.57 -16.03
CA VAL A 198 -14.40 13.48 -15.53
C VAL A 198 -15.06 12.15 -15.93
N PRO A 199 -14.35 11.24 -16.61
CA PRO A 199 -14.93 9.95 -16.99
C PRO A 199 -15.32 9.08 -15.78
N GLU A 200 -16.13 8.04 -16.04
CA GLU A 200 -16.52 7.03 -15.05
C GLU A 200 -15.35 6.09 -14.69
N ASP A 201 -15.40 5.54 -13.48
CA ASP A 201 -14.42 4.57 -12.96
C ASP A 201 -12.96 5.02 -13.06
N ILE A 202 -12.70 6.31 -12.82
CA ILE A 202 -11.36 6.92 -12.87
C ILE A 202 -10.87 7.27 -11.47
N LEU A 203 -9.60 6.96 -11.20
CA LEU A 203 -8.84 7.53 -10.10
C LEU A 203 -8.03 8.73 -10.60
N ILE A 204 -8.21 9.89 -9.98
CA ILE A 204 -7.47 11.14 -10.26
C ILE A 204 -6.81 11.64 -8.98
N PHE A 205 -5.54 12.05 -9.08
CA PHE A 205 -4.90 12.81 -8.01
C PHE A 205 -3.91 13.84 -8.56
N THR A 206 -3.80 14.97 -7.86
CA THR A 206 -2.85 16.04 -8.21
C THR A 206 -1.75 16.14 -7.15
N LEU A 207 -0.49 16.04 -7.58
CA LEU A 207 0.68 16.21 -6.74
C LEU A 207 1.35 17.57 -6.98
N PRO A 208 1.68 18.33 -5.93
CA PRO A 208 2.63 19.42 -6.04
C PRO A 208 4.04 18.86 -6.25
N VAL A 209 4.75 19.36 -7.25
CA VAL A 209 6.14 18.99 -7.57
C VAL A 209 6.92 20.25 -7.90
N ASP A 210 8.19 20.34 -7.46
CA ASP A 210 9.11 21.45 -7.77
C ASP A 210 8.41 22.85 -7.88
N ASP A 211 8.21 23.32 -9.12
CA ASP A 211 7.63 24.62 -9.48
C ASP A 211 6.19 24.53 -10.03
N GLY A 212 5.51 23.41 -9.86
CA GLY A 212 4.19 23.18 -10.43
C GLY A 212 3.41 21.99 -9.86
N TYR A 213 2.54 21.46 -10.70
CA TYR A 213 1.59 20.41 -10.35
C TYR A 213 1.46 19.39 -11.47
N ILE A 214 1.41 18.12 -11.10
CA ILE A 214 1.17 17.00 -12.01
C ILE A 214 -0.11 16.29 -11.56
N THR A 215 -1.02 16.07 -12.50
CA THR A 215 -2.25 15.31 -12.26
C THR A 215 -2.14 13.98 -12.97
N ALA A 216 -2.17 12.92 -12.19
CA ALA A 216 -2.27 11.56 -12.71
C ALA A 216 -3.75 11.15 -12.73
N LEU A 217 -4.11 10.43 -13.79
CA LEU A 217 -5.46 9.94 -14.05
C LEU A 217 -5.35 8.53 -14.61
N PHE A 218 -6.14 7.57 -14.14
CA PHE A 218 -6.23 6.23 -14.75
C PHE A 218 -7.45 5.46 -14.25
N PRO A 219 -7.88 4.39 -14.96
CA PRO A 219 -9.01 3.59 -14.51
C PRO A 219 -8.74 2.91 -13.17
N VAL A 220 -9.77 2.90 -12.34
CA VAL A 220 -9.81 2.29 -11.01
C VAL A 220 -9.38 0.82 -11.00
N SER A 221 -9.74 0.07 -12.05
CA SER A 221 -9.53 -1.38 -12.14
C SER A 221 -8.11 -1.77 -12.59
N VAL A 222 -7.27 -0.79 -12.95
CA VAL A 222 -5.99 -1.04 -13.62
C VAL A 222 -4.86 -1.27 -12.62
N ASP A 223 -4.10 -2.34 -12.84
CA ASP A 223 -2.79 -2.53 -12.23
C ASP A 223 -1.75 -1.65 -12.96
N ILE A 224 -1.44 -0.51 -12.35
CA ILE A 224 -0.55 0.50 -12.94
C ILE A 224 0.88 -0.02 -13.18
N LYS A 225 1.31 -1.10 -12.52
CA LYS A 225 2.66 -1.66 -12.69
C LYS A 225 2.74 -2.68 -13.84
N ASN A 226 1.62 -3.21 -14.30
CA ASN A 226 1.56 -4.27 -15.30
C ASN A 226 0.75 -3.89 -16.55
N THR A 227 -0.04 -2.83 -16.51
CA THR A 227 -0.82 -2.39 -17.68
C THR A 227 0.05 -1.84 -18.79
N THR A 228 -0.32 -2.12 -20.03
CA THR A 228 0.36 -1.66 -21.25
C THR A 228 -0.44 -0.60 -22.02
N SER A 229 -1.50 -0.06 -21.42
CA SER A 229 -2.32 1.01 -22.00
C SER A 229 -2.78 2.02 -20.96
N TRP A 230 -3.01 3.25 -21.40
CA TRP A 230 -3.62 4.35 -20.66
C TRP A 230 -4.84 4.84 -21.44
N GLY A 231 -6.03 4.38 -21.05
CA GLY A 231 -7.25 4.60 -21.83
C GLY A 231 -7.15 3.95 -23.20
N LEU A 232 -7.32 4.74 -24.26
CA LEU A 232 -7.14 4.28 -25.65
C LEU A 232 -5.68 4.33 -26.12
N HIS A 233 -4.76 4.83 -25.30
CA HIS A 233 -3.36 4.99 -25.66
C HIS A 233 -2.54 3.74 -25.32
N PRO A 234 -1.88 3.09 -26.29
CA PRO A 234 -0.88 2.07 -25.97
C PRO A 234 0.35 2.72 -25.33
N LEU A 235 0.94 2.06 -24.33
CA LEU A 235 2.15 2.52 -23.66
C LEU A 235 3.39 2.00 -24.37
N HIS A 236 4.34 2.90 -24.63
CA HIS A 236 5.67 2.52 -25.11
C HIS A 236 6.58 2.00 -23.97
N SER A 237 6.24 2.28 -22.72
CA SER A 237 6.89 1.73 -21.53
C SER A 237 6.27 0.39 -21.12
N ASN A 238 6.98 -0.36 -20.27
CA ASN A 238 6.48 -1.63 -19.73
C ASN A 238 5.28 -1.48 -18.79
N SER A 239 5.00 -0.27 -18.30
CA SER A 239 3.92 -0.02 -17.33
C SER A 239 3.46 1.44 -17.31
N LEU A 240 2.23 1.68 -16.87
CA LEU A 240 1.70 3.02 -16.59
C LEU A 240 2.46 3.73 -15.47
N TRP A 241 2.96 2.97 -14.49
CA TRP A 241 3.76 3.49 -13.36
C TRP A 241 4.98 4.30 -13.83
N SER A 242 5.63 3.84 -14.89
CA SER A 242 6.84 4.45 -15.46
C SER A 242 6.62 5.18 -16.78
N ALA A 243 5.39 5.21 -17.30
CA ALA A 243 5.09 5.87 -18.57
C ALA A 243 5.11 7.41 -18.40
N PRO A 244 5.91 8.16 -19.18
CA PRO A 244 5.90 9.61 -19.14
C PRO A 244 4.67 10.14 -19.89
N LEU A 245 3.57 10.36 -19.16
CA LEU A 245 2.28 10.72 -19.74
C LEU A 245 1.74 12.05 -19.22
N PHE A 246 2.13 12.44 -18.01
CA PHE A 246 1.44 13.48 -17.26
C PHE A 246 2.19 14.80 -17.37
N PRO A 247 1.56 15.88 -17.87
CA PRO A 247 2.19 17.18 -17.99
C PRO A 247 2.31 17.87 -16.63
N MET A 248 3.42 18.57 -16.43
CA MET A 248 3.52 19.55 -15.34
C MET A 248 2.90 20.89 -15.77
N ARG A 249 2.16 21.51 -14.86
CA ARG A 249 1.51 22.82 -15.06
C ARG A 249 1.69 23.72 -13.84
N ALA A 250 1.53 25.03 -14.02
CA ALA A 250 1.78 26.01 -12.96
C ALA A 250 0.70 25.95 -11.86
N THR A 251 -0.52 25.54 -12.21
CA THR A 251 -1.64 25.41 -11.26
C THR A 251 -2.23 24.00 -11.25
N ARG A 252 -2.91 23.66 -10.15
CA ARG A 252 -3.66 22.40 -10.02
C ARG A 252 -4.73 22.27 -11.12
N PHE A 253 -5.46 23.35 -11.38
CA PHE A 253 -6.52 23.35 -12.36
C PHE A 253 -6.01 23.16 -13.80
N GLU A 254 -4.93 23.86 -14.18
CA GLU A 254 -4.30 23.63 -15.49
C GLU A 254 -3.77 22.20 -15.63
N SER A 255 -3.24 21.63 -14.54
CA SER A 255 -2.71 20.26 -14.50
C SER A 255 -3.78 19.23 -14.82
N ILE A 256 -4.92 19.26 -14.10
CA ILE A 256 -6.02 18.31 -14.36
C ILE A 256 -6.63 18.51 -15.75
N ARG A 257 -6.81 19.77 -16.19
CA ARG A 257 -7.35 20.07 -17.51
C ARG A 257 -6.45 19.52 -18.61
N ALA A 258 -5.14 19.69 -18.50
CA ALA A 258 -4.19 19.17 -19.47
C ALA A 258 -4.20 17.64 -19.50
N THR A 259 -4.26 16.98 -18.34
CA THR A 259 -4.33 15.51 -18.26
C THR A 259 -5.64 14.97 -18.85
N LEU A 260 -6.80 15.58 -18.56
CA LEU A 260 -8.09 15.20 -19.14
C LEU A 260 -8.13 15.42 -20.66
N GLN A 261 -7.51 16.50 -21.16
CA GLN A 261 -7.39 16.74 -22.60
C GLN A 261 -6.57 15.65 -23.28
N LEU A 262 -5.45 15.24 -22.68
CA LEU A 262 -4.65 14.14 -23.20
C LEU A 262 -5.43 12.83 -23.19
N TRP A 263 -6.11 12.50 -22.08
CA TRP A 263 -6.93 11.30 -21.93
C TRP A 263 -8.02 11.16 -23.00
N ASN A 264 -8.65 12.28 -23.37
CA ASN A 264 -9.73 12.31 -24.36
C ASN A 264 -9.23 12.48 -25.81
N SER A 265 -7.93 12.66 -26.03
CA SER A 265 -7.38 12.86 -27.37
C SER A 265 -6.99 11.53 -28.00
N ASP A 266 -7.09 11.39 -29.33
CA ASP A 266 -6.56 10.20 -30.05
C ASP A 266 -5.03 10.29 -30.31
N GLY A 267 -4.30 11.06 -29.50
CA GLY A 267 -2.83 11.21 -29.63
C GLY A 267 -2.35 12.27 -30.63
N HIS A 268 -3.21 13.23 -31.03
CA HIS A 268 -2.89 14.27 -32.01
C HIS A 268 -3.03 15.71 -31.46
N GLN A 269 -2.37 16.03 -30.35
CA GLN A 269 -2.21 17.43 -29.90
C GLN A 269 -0.77 17.71 -29.45
N ASP A 270 -0.40 18.99 -29.43
CA ASP A 270 0.90 19.52 -29.00
C ASP A 270 1.31 18.91 -27.64
N ILE A 271 2.13 17.86 -27.72
CA ILE A 271 2.64 17.16 -26.56
C ILE A 271 3.60 18.13 -25.85
N PRO A 272 3.39 18.46 -24.57
CA PRO A 272 4.28 19.36 -23.85
C PRO A 272 5.73 18.86 -23.85
N GLU A 273 6.70 19.78 -23.81
CA GLU A 273 8.14 19.47 -23.94
C GLU A 273 8.67 18.46 -22.91
N LYS A 274 8.01 18.29 -21.76
CA LYS A 274 8.34 17.28 -20.77
C LYS A 274 7.09 16.67 -20.14
N LEU A 275 6.98 15.35 -20.23
CA LEU A 275 6.00 14.54 -19.54
C LEU A 275 6.65 13.79 -18.39
N TYR A 276 5.86 13.49 -17.37
CA TYR A 276 6.29 12.81 -16.16
C TYR A 276 5.49 11.52 -15.98
N SER A 277 6.15 10.52 -15.42
CA SER A 277 5.50 9.30 -14.95
C SER A 277 4.92 9.46 -13.54
N ILE A 278 4.05 8.54 -13.14
CA ILE A 278 3.55 8.46 -11.76
C ILE A 278 4.71 8.32 -10.78
N SER A 279 5.69 7.46 -11.11
CA SER A 279 6.85 7.22 -10.26
C SER A 279 7.71 8.47 -10.03
N GLU A 280 7.91 9.28 -11.07
CA GLU A 280 8.66 10.52 -10.99
C GLU A 280 7.88 11.57 -10.21
N ALA A 281 6.57 11.71 -10.46
CA ALA A 281 5.73 12.67 -9.76
C ALA A 281 5.66 12.39 -8.25
N ILE A 282 5.55 11.12 -7.86
CA ILE A 282 5.57 10.73 -6.43
C ILE A 282 6.94 11.01 -5.81
N SER A 283 8.02 10.69 -6.52
CA SER A 283 9.39 10.92 -6.03
C SER A 283 9.71 12.40 -5.86
N ALA A 284 9.16 13.24 -6.75
CA ALA A 284 9.31 14.70 -6.72
C ALA A 284 8.25 15.42 -5.87
N CYS A 285 7.34 14.68 -5.22
CA CYS A 285 6.22 15.27 -4.50
C CYS A 285 6.69 16.12 -3.31
N GLU A 286 6.29 17.39 -3.31
CA GLU A 286 6.54 18.30 -2.19
C GLU A 286 5.50 18.11 -1.09
N VAL A 287 5.76 17.14 -0.21
CA VAL A 287 4.85 16.73 0.88
C VAL A 287 4.37 17.92 1.72
N ALA A 288 5.23 18.92 1.99
CA ALA A 288 4.85 20.10 2.75
C ALA A 288 3.77 20.94 2.05
N LYS A 289 3.85 21.13 0.73
CA LYS A 289 2.83 21.84 -0.06
C LYS A 289 1.52 21.04 -0.12
N LEU A 290 1.62 19.70 -0.20
CA LEU A 290 0.46 18.80 -0.17
C LEU A 290 -0.28 18.88 1.16
N VAL A 291 0.44 18.77 2.29
CA VAL A 291 -0.15 18.87 3.63
C VAL A 291 -0.80 20.23 3.85
N LYS A 292 -0.11 21.32 3.44
CA LYS A 292 -0.68 22.68 3.55
C LYS A 292 -2.03 22.80 2.84
N HIS A 293 -2.14 22.29 1.61
CA HIS A 293 -3.40 22.26 0.86
C HIS A 293 -4.50 21.53 1.62
N ARG A 294 -4.21 20.36 2.17
CA ARG A 294 -5.21 19.56 2.92
C ARG A 294 -5.69 20.26 4.20
N LEU A 295 -4.79 20.94 4.91
CA LEU A 295 -5.13 21.71 6.11
C LEU A 295 -6.11 22.87 5.80
N GLU A 296 -6.15 23.38 4.57
CA GLU A 296 -7.13 24.41 4.16
C GLU A 296 -8.57 23.86 4.12
N PHE A 297 -8.74 22.53 4.03
CA PHE A 297 -10.04 21.85 4.06
C PHE A 297 -10.43 21.35 5.45
N GLU A 298 -9.47 21.09 6.34
CA GLU A 298 -9.76 20.66 7.73
C GLU A 298 -10.30 21.81 8.62
N GLY A 299 -10.24 23.06 8.13
CA GLY A 299 -10.80 24.24 8.78
C GLY A 299 -12.22 24.64 8.33
N GLN A 300 -12.89 23.83 7.51
CA GLN A 300 -14.26 24.03 7.02
C GLN A 300 -15.23 23.01 7.63
#